data_AF-A0A8S0FLP6-F1
#
_entry.id   AF-A0A8S0FLP6-F1
#
_cell.length_a   1.000
_cell.length_b   1.000
_cell.length_c   1.000
_cell.angle_alpha   90.00
_cell.angle_beta   90.00
_cell.angle_gamma   90.00
#
_symmetry.space_group_name_H-M   'P 1'
#
loop_
_entity.id
_entity.type
_entity.pdbx_description
1 polymer ?
#
loop_
_entity_poly.entity_id
_entity_poly.type
_entity_poly.pdbx_seq_one_letter_code
_entity_poly.pdbx_strand_id
1 'polypeptide(L)'
;MLKDDNLLALFDIPKILWPRLRLSWQRRRHHMITGRMDFCMDERGLKVYEYNADSASCHTEAGLILERWAEQGYKGNGFNPAEGLINELAGAWKHSRARPFVHIMQDKDIEENYHAQFMEQALHQAGFETRILRGLDELGWDAAGQLIDGEGRLVNCVWKIADFIKPVPGRGKRHLIKSAK
;
A
#
# COMPACT_ATOMS: atom_id res chain seq x y z
N MET A 1 14.96 15.56 4.75
CA MET A 1 14.61 15.38 6.17
C MET A 1 13.46 16.33 6.47
N LEU A 2 12.40 15.88 7.15
CA LEU A 2 11.26 16.71 7.54
C LEU A 2 11.67 17.67 8.67
N LYS A 3 12.30 18.79 8.31
CA LYS A 3 13.02 19.70 9.23
C LYS A 3 12.28 20.98 9.60
N ASP A 4 11.31 21.41 8.80
CA ASP A 4 10.65 22.70 8.96
C ASP A 4 9.17 22.52 9.34
N ASP A 5 8.82 22.97 10.53
CA ASP A 5 7.46 22.91 11.10
C ASP A 5 6.50 23.85 10.36
N ASN A 6 6.99 24.95 9.77
CA ASN A 6 6.15 25.86 8.99
C ASN A 6 5.68 25.18 7.70
N LEU A 7 6.56 24.43 7.04
CA LEU A 7 6.19 23.64 5.87
C LEU A 7 5.27 22.48 6.25
N LEU A 8 5.54 21.78 7.36
CA LEU A 8 4.72 20.64 7.79
C LEU A 8 3.29 21.07 8.19
N ALA A 9 3.12 22.30 8.67
CA ALA A 9 1.82 22.87 9.00
C ALA A 9 0.90 23.02 7.78
N LEU A 10 1.44 23.13 6.56
CA LEU A 10 0.66 23.28 5.32
C LEU A 10 -0.08 22.00 4.89
N PHE A 11 0.23 20.85 5.51
CA PHE A 11 -0.34 19.55 5.15
C PHE A 11 -1.55 19.15 6.01
N ASP A 12 -1.98 20.02 6.93
CA ASP A 12 -3.13 19.79 7.83
C ASP A 12 -3.10 18.46 8.63
N ILE A 13 -1.89 17.93 8.87
CA ILE A 13 -1.70 16.72 9.66
C ILE A 13 -1.75 17.07 11.16
N PRO A 14 -2.52 16.32 11.99
CA PRO A 14 -2.55 16.53 13.43
C PRO A 14 -1.15 16.59 14.06
N LYS A 15 -0.85 17.67 14.81
CA LYS A 15 0.48 17.93 15.41
C LYS A 15 1.01 16.78 16.26
N ILE A 16 0.12 15.99 16.88
CA ILE A 16 0.48 14.81 17.67
C ILE A 16 1.23 13.73 16.85
N LEU A 17 1.07 13.72 15.53
CA LEU A 17 1.72 12.77 14.62
C LEU A 17 3.07 13.25 14.09
N TRP A 18 3.42 14.53 14.23
CA TRP A 18 4.66 15.08 13.65
C TRP A 18 5.93 14.36 14.11
N PRO A 19 6.11 14.03 15.41
CA PRO A 19 7.25 13.22 15.83
C PRO A 19 7.28 11.84 15.18
N ARG A 20 6.10 11.21 14.98
CA ARG A 20 5.99 9.90 14.32
C ARG A 20 6.33 9.97 12.83
N LEU A 21 5.96 11.05 12.14
CA LEU A 21 6.34 11.28 10.75
C LEU A 21 7.85 11.39 10.59
N ARG A 22 8.52 12.17 11.43
CA ARG A 22 9.98 12.33 11.42
C ARG A 22 10.69 11.00 11.70
N LEU A 23 10.21 10.25 12.69
CA LEU A 23 10.73 8.92 12.99
C LEU A 23 10.52 7.94 11.82
N SER A 24 9.35 7.97 11.18
CA SER A 24 9.07 7.16 9.99
C SER A 24 10.03 7.52 8.84
N TRP A 25 10.21 8.81 8.56
CA TRP A 25 11.14 9.28 7.53
C TRP A 25 12.58 8.82 7.80
N GLN A 26 13.03 8.90 9.05
CA GLN A 26 14.39 8.50 9.43
C GLN A 26 14.59 6.98 9.35
N ARG A 27 13.64 6.19 9.85
CA ARG A 27 13.79 4.73 10.00
C ARG A 27 13.34 3.92 8.79
N ARG A 28 12.46 4.48 7.96
CA ARG A 28 11.81 3.78 6.84
C ARG A 28 12.07 4.45 5.49
N ARG A 29 13.21 5.16 5.37
CA ARG A 29 13.60 5.94 4.18
C ARG A 29 13.56 5.14 2.87
N HIS A 30 13.81 3.83 2.94
CA HIS A 30 13.92 2.93 1.78
C HIS A 30 12.87 1.81 1.81
N HIS A 31 11.77 1.98 2.53
CA HIS A 31 10.76 0.92 2.72
C HIS A 31 9.47 1.14 1.93
N MET A 32 9.42 2.17 1.06
CA MET A 32 8.28 2.37 0.17
C MET A 32 8.29 1.29 -0.92
N ILE A 33 7.17 0.61 -1.13
CA ILE A 33 7.05 -0.49 -2.10
C ILE A 33 6.69 0.04 -3.49
N THR A 34 5.64 0.86 -3.60
CA THR A 34 5.14 1.35 -4.89
C THR A 34 4.37 2.65 -4.71
N GLY A 35 4.18 3.39 -5.81
CA GLY A 35 3.34 4.57 -5.93
C GLY A 35 3.06 4.85 -7.40
N ARG A 36 2.09 5.73 -7.70
CA ARG A 36 1.68 6.05 -9.07
C ARG A 36 1.77 7.56 -9.32
N MET A 37 2.37 7.94 -10.44
CA MET A 37 2.41 9.33 -10.89
C MET A 37 1.43 9.54 -12.03
N ASP A 38 0.69 10.64 -11.95
CA ASP A 38 -0.33 10.97 -12.93
C ASP A 38 0.22 12.10 -13.83
N PHE A 39 0.32 11.83 -15.13
CA PHE A 39 0.95 12.72 -16.10
C PHE A 39 -0.02 13.25 -17.15
N CYS A 40 0.25 14.45 -17.65
CA CYS A 40 -0.19 14.91 -18.96
C CYS A 40 1.00 14.80 -19.92
N MET A 41 0.80 14.10 -21.03
CA MET A 41 1.82 13.93 -22.07
C MET A 41 1.21 14.15 -23.45
N ASP A 42 1.75 15.12 -24.18
CA ASP A 42 1.45 15.38 -25.59
C ASP A 42 2.61 16.12 -26.26
N GLU A 43 2.39 16.68 -27.45
CA GLU A 43 3.37 17.46 -28.21
C GLU A 43 3.95 18.68 -27.48
N ARG A 44 3.26 19.19 -26.44
CA ARG A 44 3.71 20.30 -25.58
C ARG A 44 4.72 19.85 -24.52
N GLY A 45 4.88 18.55 -24.34
CA GLY A 45 5.81 17.91 -23.41
C GLY A 45 5.13 17.10 -22.31
N LEU A 46 5.89 16.83 -21.24
CA LEU A 46 5.47 15.99 -20.11
C LEU A 46 5.30 16.83 -18.84
N LYS A 47 4.15 16.74 -18.17
CA LYS A 47 3.87 17.37 -16.88
C LYS A 47 3.28 16.37 -15.90
N VAL A 48 3.68 16.46 -14.64
CA VAL A 48 3.12 15.66 -13.55
C VAL A 48 2.08 16.47 -12.79
N TYR A 49 0.91 15.89 -12.56
CA TYR A 49 -0.16 16.50 -11.75
C TYR A 49 0.01 16.15 -10.28
N GLU A 50 0.16 14.86 -9.98
CA GLU A 50 0.26 14.36 -8.62
C GLU A 50 1.10 13.10 -8.52
N TYR A 51 1.48 12.77 -7.29
CA TYR A 51 2.14 11.52 -6.95
C TYR A 51 1.38 10.80 -5.83
N ASN A 52 0.62 9.78 -6.22
CA ASN A 52 -0.13 8.87 -5.37
C ASN A 52 0.84 7.91 -4.65
N ALA A 53 1.42 8.37 -3.54
CA ALA A 53 2.51 7.70 -2.83
C ALA A 53 2.08 6.86 -1.61
N ASP A 54 0.82 6.95 -1.17
CA ASP A 54 0.32 6.26 0.02
C ASP A 54 -0.51 5.01 -0.31
N SER A 55 -1.41 5.15 -1.27
CA SER A 55 -2.36 4.13 -1.72
C SER A 55 -2.58 4.31 -3.23
N ALA A 56 -1.74 3.66 -4.01
CA ALA A 56 -1.89 3.61 -5.46
C ALA A 56 -2.58 2.29 -5.85
N SER A 57 -3.54 2.39 -6.75
CA SER A 57 -4.21 1.28 -7.43
C SER A 57 -3.79 1.22 -8.90
N CYS A 58 -4.50 0.42 -9.70
CA CYS A 58 -4.27 0.18 -11.13
C CYS A 58 -3.15 -0.81 -11.47
N HIS A 59 -2.52 -1.43 -10.46
CA HIS A 59 -1.48 -2.43 -10.69
C HIS A 59 -1.99 -3.69 -11.39
N THR A 60 -3.17 -4.16 -11.02
CA THR A 60 -3.77 -5.37 -11.60
C THR A 60 -4.19 -5.12 -13.04
N GLU A 61 -4.79 -3.97 -13.30
CA GLU A 61 -5.25 -3.55 -14.61
C GLU A 61 -4.08 -3.47 -15.59
N ALA A 62 -3.01 -2.76 -15.22
CA ALA A 62 -1.86 -2.59 -16.08
C ALA A 62 -0.97 -3.84 -16.17
N GLY A 63 -0.70 -4.51 -15.04
CA GLY A 63 0.27 -5.60 -14.96
C GLY A 63 -0.28 -7.00 -15.22
N LEU A 64 -1.61 -7.18 -15.30
CA LEU A 64 -2.23 -8.48 -15.54
C LEU A 64 -3.38 -8.43 -16.55
N ILE A 65 -4.31 -7.48 -16.43
CA ILE A 65 -5.46 -7.41 -17.36
C ILE A 65 -5.01 -6.98 -18.75
N LEU A 66 -4.12 -5.99 -18.87
CA LEU A 66 -3.54 -5.59 -20.15
C LEU A 66 -2.64 -6.66 -20.77
N GLU A 67 -1.92 -7.44 -19.96
CA GLU A 67 -1.21 -8.64 -20.43
C GLU A 67 -2.19 -9.60 -21.10
N ARG A 68 -3.28 -9.94 -20.39
CA ARG A 68 -4.29 -10.85 -20.91
C ARG A 68 -4.96 -10.31 -22.18
N TRP A 69 -5.20 -9.01 -22.24
CA TRP A 69 -5.73 -8.34 -23.43
C TRP A 69 -4.77 -8.47 -24.62
N ALA A 70 -3.48 -8.24 -24.41
CA ALA A 70 -2.46 -8.31 -25.45
C ALA A 70 -2.31 -9.75 -25.97
N GLU A 71 -2.22 -10.75 -25.08
CA GLU A 71 -2.20 -12.17 -25.44
C GLU A 71 -3.39 -12.56 -26.33
N GLN A 72 -4.58 -12.08 -25.95
CA GLN A 72 -5.83 -12.49 -26.58
C GLN A 72 -6.05 -11.81 -27.94
N GLY A 73 -5.73 -10.52 -28.07
CA GLY A 73 -6.18 -9.70 -29.19
C GLY A 73 -5.06 -9.00 -29.98
N TYR A 74 -3.88 -8.82 -29.40
CA TYR A 74 -2.81 -8.06 -30.06
C TYR A 74 -1.91 -8.97 -30.90
N LYS A 75 -1.61 -8.53 -32.13
CA LYS A 75 -0.77 -9.27 -33.12
C LYS A 75 0.34 -8.40 -33.73
N GLY A 76 0.56 -7.20 -33.18
CA GLY A 76 1.63 -6.31 -33.60
C GLY A 76 2.96 -6.63 -32.91
N ASN A 77 3.96 -5.77 -33.13
CA ASN A 77 5.30 -5.90 -32.56
C ASN A 77 5.52 -5.01 -31.31
N GLY A 78 4.49 -4.29 -30.85
CA GLY A 78 4.55 -3.55 -29.58
C GLY A 78 4.43 -4.46 -28.37
N PHE A 79 4.54 -3.88 -27.18
CA PHE A 79 4.46 -4.58 -25.90
C PHE A 79 3.68 -3.75 -24.88
N ASN A 80 3.23 -4.38 -23.80
CA ASN A 80 2.59 -3.68 -22.68
C ASN A 80 3.69 -3.07 -21.80
N PRO A 81 3.72 -1.74 -21.59
CA PRO A 81 4.77 -1.10 -20.80
C PRO A 81 4.75 -1.48 -19.31
N ALA A 82 3.69 -2.12 -18.83
CA ALA A 82 3.58 -2.65 -17.47
C ALA A 82 3.78 -4.17 -17.38
N GLU A 83 4.17 -4.83 -18.49
CA GLU A 83 4.55 -6.24 -18.46
C GLU A 83 5.71 -6.44 -17.45
N GLY A 84 5.55 -7.40 -16.54
CA GLY A 84 6.54 -7.63 -15.47
C GLY A 84 6.35 -6.84 -14.18
N LEU A 85 5.31 -6.01 -14.04
CA LEU A 85 5.03 -5.26 -12.80
C LEU A 85 4.98 -6.15 -11.55
N ILE A 86 4.43 -7.37 -11.65
CA ILE A 86 4.40 -8.33 -10.54
C ILE A 86 5.81 -8.73 -10.06
N ASN A 87 6.76 -8.89 -11.01
CA ASN A 87 8.14 -9.25 -10.69
C ASN A 87 8.87 -8.08 -10.02
N GLU A 88 8.62 -6.85 -10.46
CA GLU A 88 9.16 -5.65 -9.83
C GLU A 88 8.65 -5.48 -8.39
N LEU A 89 7.35 -5.72 -8.17
CA LEU A 89 6.76 -5.71 -6.83
C LEU A 89 7.36 -6.80 -5.93
N ALA A 90 7.50 -8.03 -6.45
CA ALA A 90 8.15 -9.11 -5.71
C ALA A 90 9.61 -8.77 -5.37
N GLY A 91 10.33 -8.16 -6.30
CA GLY A 91 11.68 -7.63 -6.08
C GLY A 91 11.73 -6.60 -4.96
N ALA A 92 10.81 -5.64 -4.95
CA ALA A 92 10.69 -4.63 -3.90
C ALA A 92 10.40 -5.26 -2.52
N TRP A 93 9.49 -6.24 -2.46
CA TRP A 93 9.19 -6.96 -1.22
C TRP A 93 10.37 -7.76 -0.70
N LYS A 94 11.09 -8.47 -1.57
CA LYS A 94 12.26 -9.28 -1.22
C LYS A 94 13.38 -8.46 -0.58
N HIS A 95 13.56 -7.21 -1.02
CA HIS A 95 14.57 -6.29 -0.48
C HIS A 95 14.00 -5.35 0.60
N SER A 96 12.73 -5.49 0.94
CA SER A 96 12.12 -4.78 2.05
C SER A 96 12.57 -5.35 3.41
N ARG A 97 12.19 -4.69 4.49
CA ARG A 97 12.34 -5.20 5.87
C ARG A 97 11.02 -5.67 6.46
N ALA A 98 10.08 -6.11 5.62
CA ALA A 98 8.83 -6.71 6.09
C ALA A 98 9.13 -7.95 6.93
N ARG A 99 8.22 -8.25 7.86
CA ARG A 99 8.32 -9.47 8.68
C ARG A 99 7.84 -10.68 7.86
N PRO A 100 8.22 -11.92 8.22
CA PRO A 100 7.90 -13.11 7.43
C PRO A 100 6.40 -13.30 7.11
N PHE A 101 5.53 -12.86 8.02
CA PHE A 101 4.08 -12.89 7.82
C PHE A 101 3.53 -11.47 7.65
N VAL A 102 2.78 -11.23 6.58
CA VAL A 102 2.19 -9.93 6.24
C VAL A 102 0.67 -10.01 6.19
N HIS A 103 0.01 -9.29 7.08
CA HIS A 103 -1.44 -9.09 6.99
C HIS A 103 -1.74 -8.05 5.90
N ILE A 104 -2.59 -8.41 4.94
CA ILE A 104 -3.06 -7.52 3.89
C ILE A 104 -4.40 -6.95 4.33
N MET A 105 -4.47 -5.64 4.57
CA MET A 105 -5.68 -4.97 5.03
C MET A 105 -6.38 -4.25 3.89
N GLN A 106 -7.62 -4.64 3.62
CA GLN A 106 -8.52 -4.03 2.64
C GLN A 106 -9.88 -3.69 3.26
N ASP A 107 -10.65 -2.82 2.61
CA ASP A 107 -12.04 -2.62 2.95
C ASP A 107 -12.92 -3.79 2.46
N LYS A 108 -14.20 -3.78 2.82
CA LYS A 108 -15.23 -4.72 2.33
C LYS A 108 -15.77 -4.30 0.95
N ASP A 109 -14.90 -3.74 0.12
CA ASP A 109 -15.20 -3.44 -1.27
C ASP A 109 -14.75 -4.59 -2.16
N ILE A 110 -15.62 -5.00 -3.08
CA ILE A 110 -15.30 -6.04 -4.06
C ILE A 110 -14.22 -5.59 -5.03
N GLU A 111 -14.11 -4.29 -5.31
CA GLU A 111 -13.10 -3.71 -6.21
C GLU A 111 -11.69 -3.81 -5.58
N GLU A 112 -11.58 -3.79 -4.25
CA GLU A 112 -10.29 -3.93 -3.57
C GLU A 112 -9.80 -5.39 -3.56
N ASN A 113 -10.68 -6.39 -3.78
CA ASN A 113 -10.31 -7.82 -3.70
C ASN A 113 -9.21 -8.19 -4.70
N TYR A 114 -9.36 -7.82 -5.97
CA TYR A 114 -8.37 -8.20 -6.99
C TYR A 114 -7.05 -7.46 -6.77
N HIS A 115 -7.10 -6.22 -6.25
CA HIS A 115 -5.91 -5.46 -5.94
C HIS A 115 -5.15 -6.08 -4.75
N ALA A 116 -5.86 -6.48 -3.69
CA ALA A 116 -5.30 -7.21 -2.56
C ALA A 116 -4.64 -8.52 -3.00
N GLN A 117 -5.33 -9.31 -3.82
CA GLN A 117 -4.85 -10.59 -4.32
C GLN A 117 -3.66 -10.44 -5.26
N PHE A 118 -3.62 -9.39 -6.07
CA PHE A 118 -2.47 -9.09 -6.92
C PHE A 118 -1.21 -8.78 -6.08
N MET A 119 -1.35 -8.00 -5.01
CA MET A 119 -0.24 -7.75 -4.10
C MET A 119 0.15 -9.00 -3.29
N GLU A 120 -0.83 -9.81 -2.90
CA GLU A 120 -0.60 -11.10 -2.25
C GLU A 120 0.26 -12.03 -3.12
N GLN A 121 0.01 -12.08 -4.43
CA GLN A 121 0.84 -12.84 -5.37
C GLN A 121 2.30 -12.35 -5.38
N ALA A 122 2.54 -11.05 -5.37
CA ALA A 122 3.89 -10.48 -5.31
C ALA A 122 4.59 -10.82 -3.98
N LEU A 123 3.87 -10.78 -2.87
CA LEU A 123 4.36 -11.17 -1.54
C LEU A 123 4.72 -12.66 -1.49
N HIS A 124 3.85 -13.54 -1.98
CA HIS A 124 4.12 -14.97 -2.09
C HIS A 124 5.35 -15.24 -2.97
N GLN A 125 5.47 -14.58 -4.13
CA GLN A 125 6.63 -14.72 -5.01
C GLN A 125 7.94 -14.26 -4.34
N ALA A 126 7.85 -13.29 -3.43
CA ALA A 126 8.97 -12.82 -2.61
C ALA A 126 9.26 -13.70 -1.38
N GLY A 127 8.44 -14.73 -1.11
CA GLY A 127 8.64 -15.70 -0.03
C GLY A 127 7.99 -15.33 1.30
N PHE A 128 7.03 -14.41 1.32
CA PHE A 128 6.26 -14.07 2.51
C PHE A 128 5.03 -14.96 2.66
N GLU A 129 4.62 -15.22 3.90
CA GLU A 129 3.27 -15.71 4.21
C GLU A 129 2.31 -14.52 4.35
N THR A 130 1.04 -14.71 3.98
CA THR A 130 0.04 -13.63 4.07
C THR A 130 -1.29 -14.09 4.67
N ARG A 131 -2.08 -13.10 5.09
CA ARG A 131 -3.52 -13.23 5.32
C ARG A 131 -4.22 -11.95 4.93
N ILE A 132 -5.21 -12.04 4.05
CA ILE A 132 -6.09 -10.92 3.71
C ILE A 132 -7.14 -10.76 4.82
N LEU A 133 -7.20 -9.56 5.38
CA LEU A 133 -8.23 -9.12 6.33
C LEU A 133 -9.18 -8.17 5.62
N ARG A 134 -10.47 -8.53 5.58
CA ARG A 134 -11.54 -7.75 4.91
C ARG A 134 -12.33 -6.95 5.93
N GLY A 135 -12.12 -5.64 5.94
CA GLY A 135 -12.59 -4.78 7.03
C GLY A 135 -11.83 -5.07 8.34
N LEU A 136 -12.46 -4.81 9.48
CA LEU A 136 -11.81 -4.84 10.79
C LEU A 136 -12.42 -5.85 11.77
N ASP A 137 -13.43 -6.61 11.36
CA ASP A 137 -14.22 -7.47 12.27
C ASP A 137 -13.40 -8.64 12.82
N GLU A 138 -12.42 -9.13 12.07
CA GLU A 138 -11.51 -10.20 12.49
C GLU A 138 -10.40 -9.72 13.44
N LEU A 139 -10.26 -8.40 13.65
CA LEU A 139 -9.23 -7.87 14.54
C LEU A 139 -9.73 -7.83 15.98
N GLY A 140 -8.90 -8.33 16.89
CA GLY A 140 -9.16 -8.34 18.32
C GLY A 140 -7.97 -7.89 19.15
N TRP A 141 -8.16 -7.86 20.46
CA TRP A 141 -7.08 -7.68 21.43
C TRP A 141 -7.00 -8.90 22.33
N ASP A 142 -5.78 -9.39 22.57
CA ASP A 142 -5.55 -10.38 23.61
C ASP A 142 -5.63 -9.78 25.02
N ALA A 143 -5.48 -10.61 26.05
CA ALA A 143 -5.52 -10.17 27.45
C ALA A 143 -4.41 -9.16 27.81
N ALA A 144 -3.31 -9.12 27.06
CA ALA A 144 -2.20 -8.19 27.24
C ALA A 144 -2.35 -6.90 26.40
N GLY A 145 -3.43 -6.78 25.62
CA GLY A 145 -3.69 -5.64 24.73
C GLY A 145 -2.90 -5.67 23.41
N GLN A 146 -2.38 -6.84 23.01
CA GLN A 146 -1.74 -7.03 21.70
C GLN A 146 -2.81 -7.21 20.61
N LEU A 147 -2.54 -6.66 19.43
CA LEU A 147 -3.44 -6.77 18.28
C LEU A 147 -3.31 -8.18 17.66
N ILE A 148 -4.42 -8.89 17.56
CA ILE A 148 -4.52 -10.24 17.00
C ILE A 148 -5.55 -10.30 15.87
N ASP A 149 -5.40 -11.27 14.97
CA ASP A 149 -6.41 -11.60 13.96
C ASP A 149 -7.42 -12.65 14.48
N GLY A 150 -8.32 -13.09 13.58
CA GLY A 150 -9.39 -14.04 13.92
C GLY A 150 -8.90 -15.44 14.28
N GLU A 151 -7.63 -15.76 14.01
CA GLU A 151 -6.98 -17.02 14.41
C GLU A 151 -6.10 -16.85 15.66
N GLY A 152 -6.13 -15.67 16.27
CA GLY A 152 -5.30 -15.34 17.43
C GLY A 152 -3.84 -15.05 17.09
N ARG A 153 -3.48 -14.91 15.81
CA ARG A 153 -2.10 -14.59 15.40
C ARG A 153 -1.84 -13.10 15.58
N LEU A 154 -0.66 -12.75 16.07
CA LEU A 154 -0.25 -11.36 16.26
C LEU A 154 -0.16 -10.61 14.92
N VAL A 155 -0.83 -9.45 14.84
CA VAL A 155 -0.76 -8.55 13.69
C VAL A 155 0.37 -7.55 13.90
N ASN A 156 1.50 -7.78 13.22
CA ASN A 156 2.74 -7.02 13.47
C ASN A 156 3.49 -6.55 12.23
N CYS A 157 2.99 -6.89 11.03
CA CYS A 157 3.42 -6.35 9.75
C CYS A 157 2.20 -6.30 8.83
N VAL A 158 1.94 -5.12 8.27
CA VAL A 158 0.72 -4.85 7.49
C VAL A 158 1.08 -4.19 6.18
N TRP A 159 0.49 -4.67 5.09
CA TRP A 159 0.30 -3.90 3.86
C TRP A 159 -1.17 -3.46 3.79
N LYS A 160 -1.44 -2.21 3.43
CA LYS A 160 -2.79 -1.62 3.44
C LYS A 160 -3.16 -1.06 2.07
N ILE A 161 -4.45 -1.12 1.74
CA ILE A 161 -5.03 -0.46 0.55
C ILE A 161 -5.60 0.91 0.92
N ALA A 162 -6.17 1.06 2.12
CA ALA A 162 -6.78 2.31 2.58
C ALA A 162 -5.76 3.46 2.74
N ASP A 163 -6.17 4.68 2.39
CA ASP A 163 -5.38 5.88 2.61
C ASP A 163 -5.16 6.13 4.11
N PHE A 164 -4.01 6.70 4.46
CA PHE A 164 -3.68 7.13 5.80
C PHE A 164 -4.62 8.21 6.34
N ILE A 165 -5.26 8.96 5.43
CA ILE A 165 -6.14 10.09 5.75
C ILE A 165 -7.61 9.67 5.85
N LYS A 166 -7.99 8.43 5.44
CA LYS A 166 -9.39 7.99 5.47
C LYS A 166 -9.96 8.12 6.90
N PRO A 167 -11.00 8.94 7.11
CA PRO A 167 -11.68 9.01 8.40
C PRO A 167 -12.47 7.71 8.63
N VAL A 168 -12.31 7.09 9.80
CA VAL A 168 -13.12 5.91 10.19
C VAL A 168 -14.58 6.34 10.38
N PRO A 169 -15.54 5.86 9.58
CA PRO A 169 -16.94 6.20 9.75
C PRO A 169 -17.45 5.71 11.12
N GLY A 170 -18.17 6.56 11.86
CA GLY A 170 -18.83 6.18 13.12
C GLY A 170 -17.98 6.22 14.40
N ARG A 171 -16.66 6.54 14.33
CA ARG A 171 -15.83 6.81 15.52
C ARG A 171 -15.03 8.08 15.33
N GLY A 172 -15.40 9.15 16.04
CA GLY A 172 -14.78 10.47 15.88
C GLY A 172 -13.25 10.42 16.02
N LYS A 173 -12.52 10.85 14.98
CA LYS A 173 -11.09 11.24 14.87
C LYS A 173 -10.02 10.52 15.71
N ARG A 174 -10.30 9.40 16.37
CA ARG A 174 -9.36 8.73 17.29
C ARG A 174 -9.28 7.26 16.93
N HIS A 175 -8.05 6.84 16.65
CA HIS A 175 -7.54 5.46 16.59
C HIS A 175 -7.50 4.82 15.21
N LEU A 176 -6.41 5.09 14.50
CA LEU A 176 -5.74 4.07 13.68
C LEU A 176 -4.22 4.32 13.62
N ILE A 177 -3.61 4.74 14.74
CA ILE A 177 -2.13 4.83 14.85
C ILE A 177 -1.72 4.43 16.27
N LYS A 178 -1.85 3.14 16.59
CA LYS A 178 -1.21 2.55 17.78
C LYS A 178 -0.30 1.34 17.51
N SER A 179 -0.31 0.73 16.33
CA SER A 179 0.61 -0.37 16.00
C SER A 179 1.59 -0.01 14.88
N ALA A 180 2.53 0.87 15.20
CA ALA A 180 3.84 0.89 14.56
C ALA A 180 4.86 1.20 15.67
N LYS A 181 5.24 0.14 16.40
CA LYS A 181 6.47 0.11 17.17
C LYS A 181 7.47 -0.72 16.38
#